data_AF-A0A7S4Q395-F1
#
_entry.id   AF-A0A7S4Q395-F1
#
_cell.length_a   1.000
_cell.length_b   1.000
_cell.length_c   1.000
_cell.angle_alpha   90.00
_cell.angle_beta   90.00
_cell.angle_gamma   90.00
#
_symmetry.space_group_name_H-M   'P 1'
#
loop_
_entity.id
_entity.type
_entity.pdbx_description
1 polymer ?
#
loop_
_entity_poly.entity_id
_entity_poly.type
_entity_poly.pdbx_seq_one_letter_code
_entity_poly.pdbx_strand_id
1 'polypeptide(L)'
;FQEYPIDAVIHFAAFKAVGESVREPLMYHDNNVVGLINLVRGMKVHGVKTLVFSSSCTVYAPSGEAAFSETAALGPTNPYGRSKRYAEEVLEDVARAEPGWSCCALRYFNPAGAHSSGELGEAPVGTVTNLVPLAQQAASGLREELVVFGSDYGTPDGTAVRDYVHVEDVAEGHVAALRWLRSEEGRREPFSVFNLGTGRGSSVLEVVHAFEAATGTPLPRRLAGRRPGDAAVAVADVRKAREVLGWQASRDLTDIVESAWLFQKRNPKGFAAEEETSAALQPPQEKVALPEDLLSARPGALRPLAKALRAGLVQGALPSCLHVHRGGDRPTAAATLQDPASRIAYGVDLGGSTLRVVRVEREVNRVVGTKRYDMVVPAPLKAPTARADDLFDFI
;
A
#
# COMPACT_ATOMS: atom_id res chain seq x y z
N PHE A 1 5.80 16.77 -1.18
CA PHE A 1 6.01 17.79 -0.12
C PHE A 1 6.61 19.10 -0.63
N GLN A 2 7.51 19.10 -1.63
CA GLN A 2 8.03 20.36 -2.20
C GLN A 2 6.99 21.11 -3.05
N GLU A 3 6.17 20.38 -3.81
CA GLU A 3 5.20 20.97 -4.76
C GLU A 3 3.92 21.50 -4.10
N TYR A 4 3.50 20.90 -2.99
CA TYR A 4 2.22 21.21 -2.34
C TYR A 4 2.41 21.61 -0.88
N PRO A 5 1.67 22.61 -0.38
CA PRO A 5 1.68 23.02 1.03
C PRO A 5 0.89 22.02 1.88
N ILE A 6 1.46 20.84 2.14
CA ILE A 6 0.79 19.78 2.88
C ILE A 6 0.80 20.09 4.38
N ASP A 7 -0.38 20.26 4.98
CA ASP A 7 -0.53 20.48 6.42
C ASP A 7 -0.57 19.19 7.24
N ALA A 8 -1.09 18.10 6.65
CA ALA A 8 -1.31 16.83 7.33
C ALA A 8 -1.37 15.68 6.32
N VAL A 9 -1.15 14.46 6.81
CA VAL A 9 -1.18 13.24 5.98
C VAL A 9 -2.19 12.25 6.54
N ILE A 10 -3.00 11.64 5.66
CA ILE A 10 -3.79 10.45 5.97
C ILE A 10 -3.20 9.29 5.17
N HIS A 11 -2.68 8.27 5.84
CA HIS A 11 -1.89 7.22 5.21
C HIS A 11 -2.63 5.89 5.10
N PHE A 12 -3.26 5.67 3.93
CA PHE A 12 -3.96 4.43 3.57
C PHE A 12 -3.08 3.39 2.88
N ALA A 13 -2.01 3.82 2.19
CA ALA A 13 -1.24 2.97 1.28
C ALA A 13 -0.59 1.78 2.02
N ALA A 14 -1.11 0.58 1.76
CA ALA A 14 -0.62 -0.67 2.33
C ALA A 14 -1.19 -1.86 1.54
N PHE A 15 -0.46 -2.97 1.47
CA PHE A 15 -1.06 -4.26 1.17
C PHE A 15 -1.88 -4.75 2.36
N LYS A 16 -3.05 -5.35 2.09
CA LYS A 16 -4.06 -5.66 3.12
C LYS A 16 -4.51 -7.12 3.20
N ALA A 17 -4.15 -7.98 2.24
CA ALA A 17 -4.67 -9.34 2.16
C ALA A 17 -3.94 -10.28 3.15
N VAL A 18 -4.59 -10.60 4.28
CA VAL A 18 -4.02 -11.47 5.33
C VAL A 18 -3.42 -12.77 4.78
N GLY A 19 -4.14 -13.48 3.92
CA GLY A 19 -3.67 -14.76 3.36
C GLY A 19 -2.45 -14.62 2.46
N GLU A 20 -2.34 -13.52 1.70
CA GLU A 20 -1.16 -13.23 0.90
C GLU A 20 0.02 -12.84 1.79
N SER A 21 -0.21 -12.10 2.86
CA SER A 21 0.87 -11.70 3.78
C SER A 21 1.60 -12.87 4.40
N VAL A 22 0.92 -14.00 4.61
CA VAL A 22 1.53 -15.24 5.11
C VAL A 22 2.42 -15.90 4.04
N ARG A 23 2.03 -15.81 2.76
CA ARG A 23 2.79 -16.36 1.64
C ARG A 23 3.97 -15.46 1.25
N GLU A 24 3.77 -14.15 1.27
CA GLU A 24 4.72 -13.11 0.83
C GLU A 24 5.05 -12.12 1.96
N PRO A 25 5.60 -12.55 3.10
CA PRO A 25 5.78 -11.68 4.27
C PRO A 25 6.73 -10.51 4.03
N LEU A 26 7.79 -10.69 3.25
CA LEU A 26 8.76 -9.63 2.96
C LEU A 26 8.13 -8.48 2.16
N MET A 27 7.26 -8.80 1.21
CA MET A 27 6.52 -7.81 0.42
C MET A 27 5.67 -6.90 1.32
N TYR A 28 5.03 -7.47 2.35
CA TYR A 28 4.23 -6.72 3.31
C TYR A 28 5.08 -5.85 4.23
N HIS A 29 6.22 -6.35 4.72
CA HIS A 29 7.10 -5.55 5.57
C HIS A 29 7.75 -4.39 4.80
N ASP A 30 8.20 -4.63 3.57
CA ASP A 30 8.79 -3.59 2.72
C ASP A 30 7.75 -2.51 2.39
N ASN A 31 6.60 -2.91 1.83
CA ASN A 31 5.58 -1.94 1.44
C ASN A 31 4.96 -1.21 2.64
N ASN A 32 4.56 -1.93 3.69
CA ASN A 32 3.76 -1.33 4.77
C ASN A 32 4.63 -0.64 5.82
N VAL A 33 5.77 -1.22 6.20
CA VAL A 33 6.62 -0.68 7.28
C VAL A 33 7.67 0.26 6.71
N VAL A 34 8.46 -0.19 5.73
CA VAL A 34 9.49 0.67 5.13
C VAL A 34 8.86 1.83 4.36
N GLY A 35 7.75 1.58 3.66
CA GLY A 35 6.95 2.64 3.02
C GLY A 35 6.50 3.74 4.00
N LEU A 36 5.97 3.36 5.17
CA LEU A 36 5.63 4.32 6.22
C LEU A 36 6.85 5.08 6.73
N ILE A 37 7.96 4.39 7.03
CA ILE A 37 9.19 5.04 7.51
C ILE A 37 9.67 6.09 6.51
N ASN A 38 9.63 5.78 5.21
CA ASN A 38 10.01 6.72 4.16
C ASN A 38 9.07 7.93 4.11
N LEU A 39 7.75 7.71 4.24
CA LEU A 39 6.77 8.79 4.34
C LEU A 39 7.05 9.71 5.54
N VAL A 40 7.22 9.13 6.74
CA VAL A 40 7.48 9.88 7.98
C VAL A 40 8.80 10.65 7.90
N ARG A 41 9.85 10.08 7.29
CA ARG A 41 11.10 10.80 7.00
C ARG A 41 10.87 12.00 6.09
N GLY A 42 10.11 11.83 5.02
CA GLY A 42 9.74 12.92 4.12
C GLY A 42 8.97 14.02 4.85
N MET A 43 7.96 13.65 5.62
CA MET A 43 7.18 14.56 6.46
C MET A 43 8.08 15.36 7.42
N LYS A 44 9.01 14.69 8.11
CA LYS A 44 9.97 15.31 9.02
C LYS A 44 10.83 16.38 8.33
N VAL A 45 11.43 16.05 7.18
CA VAL A 45 12.27 16.97 6.40
C VAL A 45 11.51 18.24 6.00
N HIS A 46 10.21 18.12 5.77
CA HIS A 46 9.35 19.21 5.33
C HIS A 46 8.51 19.84 6.45
N GLY A 47 8.74 19.46 7.71
CA GLY A 47 8.04 20.05 8.86
C GLY A 47 6.55 19.67 8.97
N VAL A 48 6.09 18.66 8.23
CA VAL A 48 4.71 18.15 8.33
C VAL A 48 4.65 17.17 9.49
N LYS A 49 3.84 17.46 10.50
CA LYS A 49 3.87 16.73 11.79
C LYS A 49 2.52 16.15 12.23
N THR A 50 1.51 16.25 11.39
CA THR A 50 0.18 15.68 11.65
C THR A 50 -0.08 14.48 10.76
N LEU A 51 -0.36 13.32 11.36
CA LEU A 51 -0.59 12.07 10.62
C LEU A 51 -1.75 11.27 11.20
N VAL A 52 -2.67 10.84 10.32
CA VAL A 52 -3.68 9.82 10.60
C VAL A 52 -3.26 8.52 9.90
N PHE A 53 -3.03 7.47 10.67
CA PHE A 53 -2.59 6.16 10.19
C PHE A 53 -3.73 5.16 10.10
N SER A 54 -3.84 4.48 8.96
CA SER A 54 -4.75 3.35 8.77
C SER A 54 -4.21 2.09 9.44
N SER A 55 -4.57 1.88 10.71
CA SER A 55 -4.32 0.63 11.44
C SER A 55 -5.48 -0.36 11.27
N SER A 56 -5.52 -1.41 12.07
CA SER A 56 -6.51 -2.49 11.94
C SER A 56 -6.71 -3.22 13.27
N CYS A 57 -7.91 -3.75 13.51
CA CYS A 57 -8.19 -4.64 14.64
C CYS A 57 -7.32 -5.91 14.63
N THR A 58 -6.64 -6.24 13.53
CA THR A 58 -5.69 -7.36 13.43
C THR A 58 -4.44 -7.21 14.31
N VAL A 59 -4.20 -6.02 14.88
CA VAL A 59 -3.12 -5.81 15.86
C VAL A 59 -3.44 -6.37 17.25
N TYR A 60 -4.73 -6.58 17.55
CA TYR A 60 -5.14 -7.19 18.81
C TYR A 60 -4.73 -8.66 18.87
N ALA A 61 -4.35 -9.10 20.07
CA ALA A 61 -4.17 -10.51 20.35
C ALA A 61 -5.53 -11.21 20.31
N PRO A 62 -5.62 -12.44 19.76
CA PRO A 62 -6.82 -13.24 19.91
C PRO A 62 -7.15 -13.40 21.40
N SER A 63 -8.36 -13.00 21.78
CA SER A 63 -8.84 -13.08 23.17
C SER A 63 -10.27 -13.64 23.17
N GLY A 64 -10.76 -14.01 24.37
CA GLY A 64 -12.17 -14.33 24.59
C GLY A 64 -13.00 -13.11 25.01
N GLU A 65 -12.48 -11.90 24.84
CA GLU A 65 -13.19 -10.67 25.23
C GLU A 65 -14.41 -10.44 24.34
N ALA A 66 -15.46 -9.85 24.93
CA ALA A 66 -16.67 -9.53 24.20
C ALA A 66 -16.48 -8.38 23.20
N ALA A 67 -15.63 -7.40 23.55
CA ALA A 67 -15.28 -6.26 22.72
C ALA A 67 -13.85 -5.78 23.04
N PHE A 68 -13.10 -5.39 22.01
CA PHE A 68 -11.71 -4.94 22.13
C PHE A 68 -11.67 -3.44 22.37
N SER A 69 -11.18 -3.01 23.54
CA SER A 69 -10.79 -1.61 23.79
C SER A 69 -9.40 -1.32 23.23
N GLU A 70 -9.04 -0.04 23.11
CA GLU A 70 -7.71 0.36 22.64
C GLU A 70 -6.57 -0.08 23.58
N THR A 71 -6.90 -0.39 24.84
CA THR A 71 -6.00 -0.93 25.86
C THR A 71 -5.94 -2.46 25.90
N ALA A 72 -6.72 -3.15 25.07
CA ALA A 72 -6.68 -4.60 24.98
C ALA A 72 -5.29 -5.10 24.54
N ALA A 73 -4.98 -6.35 24.89
CA ALA A 73 -3.69 -6.95 24.59
C ALA A 73 -3.40 -6.96 23.07
N LEU A 74 -2.16 -6.61 22.71
CA LEU A 74 -1.70 -6.59 21.31
C LEU A 74 -0.91 -7.86 21.02
N GLY A 75 -1.11 -8.44 19.84
CA GLY A 75 -0.53 -9.75 19.50
C GLY A 75 -0.96 -10.25 18.11
N PRO A 76 -0.59 -9.53 17.04
CA PRO A 76 -0.99 -9.90 15.69
C PRO A 76 -0.46 -11.29 15.29
N THR A 77 -1.35 -12.11 14.72
CA THR A 77 -1.09 -13.52 14.36
C THR A 77 -0.56 -13.73 12.94
N ASN A 78 -0.51 -12.67 12.13
CA ASN A 78 -0.10 -12.73 10.72
C ASN A 78 0.80 -11.54 10.32
N PRO A 79 1.58 -11.65 9.23
CA PRO A 79 2.51 -10.60 8.80
C PRO A 79 1.84 -9.25 8.49
N TYR A 80 0.63 -9.23 7.92
CA TYR A 80 -0.14 -8.00 7.74
C TYR A 80 -0.42 -7.29 9.07
N GLY A 81 -0.99 -7.98 10.04
CA GLY A 81 -1.24 -7.41 11.38
C GLY A 81 0.05 -6.96 12.07
N ARG A 82 1.14 -7.73 11.94
CA ARG A 82 2.46 -7.32 12.46
C ARG A 82 2.96 -6.05 11.81
N SER A 83 2.81 -5.89 10.49
CA SER A 83 3.20 -4.67 9.79
C SER A 83 2.44 -3.44 10.30
N LYS A 84 1.13 -3.57 10.59
CA LYS A 84 0.33 -2.50 11.19
C LYS A 84 0.76 -2.19 12.61
N ARG A 85 1.12 -3.20 13.40
CA ARG A 85 1.64 -2.99 14.76
C ARG A 85 2.99 -2.27 14.77
N TYR A 86 3.94 -2.70 13.91
CA TYR A 86 5.22 -2.00 13.79
C TYR A 86 5.06 -0.56 13.34
N ALA A 87 4.10 -0.29 12.45
CA ALA A 87 3.76 1.06 12.05
C ALA A 87 3.25 1.93 13.22
N GLU A 88 2.39 1.39 14.09
CA GLU A 88 1.97 2.09 15.31
C GLU A 88 3.16 2.41 16.22
N GLU A 89 4.05 1.43 16.45
CA GLU A 89 5.24 1.60 17.30
C GLU A 89 6.19 2.66 16.74
N VAL A 90 6.46 2.63 15.43
CA VAL A 90 7.30 3.66 14.77
C VAL A 90 6.71 5.06 14.96
N LEU A 91 5.40 5.21 14.78
CA LEU A 91 4.74 6.52 14.93
C LEU A 91 4.74 7.00 16.38
N GLU A 92 4.49 6.09 17.32
CA GLU A 92 4.55 6.38 18.74
C GLU A 92 5.97 6.83 19.16
N ASP A 93 7.00 6.10 18.73
CA ASP A 93 8.40 6.44 19.03
C ASP A 93 8.79 7.80 18.46
N VAL A 94 8.44 8.08 17.19
CA VAL A 94 8.72 9.37 16.56
C VAL A 94 8.00 10.51 17.30
N ALA A 95 6.73 10.32 17.64
CA ALA A 95 5.95 11.37 18.28
C ALA A 95 6.39 11.64 19.73
N ARG A 96 6.89 10.61 20.44
CA ARG A 96 7.47 10.76 21.78
C ARG A 96 8.86 11.38 21.75
N ALA A 97 9.67 11.06 20.74
CA ALA A 97 11.05 11.55 20.64
C ALA A 97 11.14 13.02 20.21
N GLU A 98 10.17 13.51 19.42
CA GLU A 98 10.21 14.84 18.81
C GLU A 98 8.96 15.67 19.13
N PRO A 99 9.10 16.80 19.85
CA PRO A 99 7.97 17.68 20.12
C PRO A 99 7.28 18.20 18.84
N GLY A 100 5.96 18.35 18.94
CA GLY A 100 5.10 18.93 17.91
C GLY A 100 4.54 17.92 16.89
N TRP A 101 4.93 16.65 16.97
CA TRP A 101 4.20 15.58 16.29
C TRP A 101 2.85 15.34 16.96
N SER A 102 1.81 15.17 16.14
CA SER A 102 0.47 14.81 16.58
C SER A 102 -0.05 13.76 15.61
N CYS A 103 0.00 12.50 16.07
CA CYS A 103 -0.32 11.35 15.26
C CYS A 103 -1.47 10.55 15.87
N CYS A 104 -2.26 9.89 15.05
CA CYS A 104 -3.13 8.83 15.54
C CYS A 104 -3.15 7.60 14.65
N ALA A 105 -3.47 6.46 15.25
CA ALA A 105 -3.77 5.22 14.56
C ALA A 105 -5.25 4.90 14.69
N LEU A 106 -5.93 4.75 13.56
CA LEU A 106 -7.32 4.34 13.49
C LEU A 106 -7.37 2.83 13.24
N ARG A 107 -7.73 2.05 14.25
CA ARG A 107 -7.88 0.60 14.16
C ARG A 107 -9.26 0.27 13.62
N TYR A 108 -9.36 0.12 12.31
CA TYR A 108 -10.63 -0.28 11.70
C TYR A 108 -10.94 -1.74 12.04
N PHE A 109 -12.23 -2.02 12.23
CA PHE A 109 -12.73 -3.38 12.31
C PHE A 109 -12.95 -3.92 10.89
N ASN A 110 -14.19 -4.04 10.42
CA ASN A 110 -14.48 -4.57 9.09
C ASN A 110 -15.22 -3.53 8.24
N PRO A 111 -14.50 -2.56 7.64
CA PRO A 111 -15.09 -1.62 6.70
C PRO A 111 -15.78 -2.34 5.55
N ALA A 112 -17.02 -1.96 5.26
CA ALA A 112 -17.83 -2.52 4.19
C ALA A 112 -18.84 -1.49 3.67
N GLY A 113 -19.58 -1.83 2.61
CA GLY A 113 -20.52 -0.93 1.97
C GLY A 113 -19.88 -0.12 0.85
N ALA A 114 -20.62 0.87 0.36
CA ALA A 114 -20.20 1.75 -0.72
C ALA A 114 -20.72 3.17 -0.46
N HIS A 115 -20.31 4.12 -1.28
CA HIS A 115 -20.87 5.47 -1.25
C HIS A 115 -22.37 5.44 -1.61
N SER A 116 -23.13 6.37 -1.03
CA SER A 116 -24.59 6.45 -1.19
C SER A 116 -25.07 6.73 -2.63
N SER A 117 -24.32 7.50 -3.41
CA SER A 117 -24.39 7.38 -4.88
C SER A 117 -23.70 6.07 -5.19
N GLY A 118 -24.30 5.01 -5.70
CA GLY A 118 -23.56 3.76 -5.96
C GLY A 118 -22.49 3.83 -7.06
N GLU A 119 -21.73 4.91 -7.17
CA GLU A 119 -20.64 5.16 -8.12
C GLU A 119 -19.27 4.78 -7.54
N LEU A 120 -19.10 4.88 -6.21
CA LEU A 120 -17.83 4.57 -5.54
C LEU A 120 -18.02 3.42 -4.55
N GLY A 121 -17.21 2.38 -4.67
CA GLY A 121 -17.30 1.19 -3.82
C GLY A 121 -16.08 0.28 -3.99
N GLU A 122 -16.05 -0.83 -3.25
CA GLU A 122 -14.95 -1.80 -3.35
C GLU A 122 -15.04 -2.58 -4.67
N ALA A 123 -14.10 -2.31 -5.59
CA ALA A 123 -13.91 -3.04 -6.85
C ALA A 123 -12.52 -3.70 -6.86
N PRO A 124 -12.36 -4.85 -6.18
CA PRO A 124 -11.06 -5.47 -6.01
C PRO A 124 -10.53 -6.02 -7.34
N VAL A 125 -9.26 -5.73 -7.65
CA VAL A 125 -8.53 -6.33 -8.76
C VAL A 125 -7.85 -7.61 -8.25
N GLY A 126 -8.19 -8.77 -8.82
CA GLY A 126 -7.59 -10.05 -8.45
C GLY A 126 -8.38 -10.83 -7.38
N THR A 127 -7.67 -11.43 -6.41
CA THR A 127 -8.30 -12.35 -5.44
C THR A 127 -9.06 -11.59 -4.36
N VAL A 128 -10.37 -11.81 -4.30
CA VAL A 128 -11.25 -11.27 -3.25
C VAL A 128 -11.26 -12.20 -2.04
N THR A 129 -11.03 -11.66 -0.84
CA THR A 129 -10.97 -12.45 0.41
C THR A 129 -11.95 -12.01 1.49
N ASN A 130 -12.55 -10.82 1.34
CA ASN A 130 -13.42 -10.22 2.35
C ASN A 130 -14.88 -10.64 2.15
N LEU A 131 -15.62 -10.82 3.25
CA LEU A 131 -16.96 -11.41 3.21
C LEU A 131 -17.95 -10.63 2.36
N VAL A 132 -18.08 -9.31 2.58
CA VAL A 132 -19.10 -8.48 1.91
C VAL A 132 -18.88 -8.45 0.39
N PRO A 133 -17.67 -8.19 -0.15
CA PRO A 133 -17.44 -8.32 -1.58
C PRO A 133 -17.63 -9.74 -2.14
N LEU A 134 -17.32 -10.79 -1.37
CA LEU A 134 -17.56 -12.17 -1.80
C LEU A 134 -19.06 -12.48 -1.89
N ALA A 135 -19.84 -12.04 -0.91
CA ALA A 135 -21.30 -12.16 -0.90
C ALA A 135 -21.91 -11.33 -2.05
N GLN A 136 -21.43 -10.11 -2.28
CA GLN A 136 -21.83 -9.28 -3.42
C GLN A 136 -21.58 -9.96 -4.77
N GLN A 137 -20.42 -10.62 -4.95
CA GLN A 137 -20.12 -11.40 -6.16
C GLN A 137 -21.03 -12.62 -6.32
N ALA A 138 -21.33 -13.33 -5.23
CA ALA A 138 -22.25 -14.47 -5.27
C ALA A 138 -23.68 -14.02 -5.60
N ALA A 139 -24.16 -12.95 -4.96
CA ALA A 139 -25.48 -12.35 -5.22
C ALA A 139 -25.64 -11.84 -6.67
N SER A 140 -24.57 -11.33 -7.28
CA SER A 140 -24.57 -10.88 -8.67
C SER A 140 -24.34 -12.00 -9.71
N GLY A 141 -24.09 -13.23 -9.26
CA GLY A 141 -23.76 -14.36 -10.15
C GLY A 141 -22.35 -14.30 -10.75
N LEU A 142 -21.50 -13.35 -10.34
CA LEU A 142 -20.07 -13.31 -10.71
C LEU A 142 -19.27 -14.44 -10.06
N ARG A 143 -19.84 -15.06 -9.03
CA ARG A 143 -19.30 -16.21 -8.30
C ARG A 143 -20.42 -17.23 -8.12
N GLU A 144 -20.10 -18.50 -8.30
CA GLU A 144 -21.06 -19.60 -8.16
C GLU A 144 -21.66 -19.69 -6.76
N GLU A 145 -20.84 -19.55 -5.72
CA GLU A 145 -21.27 -19.63 -4.33
C GLU A 145 -20.32 -18.92 -3.35
N LEU A 146 -20.86 -18.52 -2.20
CA LEU A 146 -20.10 -18.04 -1.04
C LEU A 146 -19.63 -19.23 -0.19
N VAL A 147 -18.34 -19.24 0.16
CA VAL A 147 -17.78 -20.22 1.10
C VAL A 147 -17.82 -19.66 2.52
N VAL A 148 -18.59 -20.29 3.41
CA VAL A 148 -18.68 -19.95 4.83
C VAL A 148 -17.67 -20.81 5.61
N PHE A 149 -16.65 -20.16 6.19
CA PHE A 149 -15.57 -20.85 6.90
C PHE A 149 -15.88 -21.03 8.38
N GLY A 150 -16.18 -22.27 8.78
CA GLY A 150 -16.52 -22.63 10.16
C GLY A 150 -17.99 -22.37 10.48
N SER A 151 -18.61 -23.36 11.10
CA SER A 151 -20.02 -23.35 11.53
C SER A 151 -20.17 -23.96 12.93
N ASP A 152 -19.09 -24.02 13.68
CA ASP A 152 -18.93 -24.69 14.97
C ASP A 152 -18.23 -23.81 16.03
N TYR A 153 -18.15 -22.49 15.79
CA TYR A 153 -17.71 -21.54 16.80
C TYR A 153 -18.72 -21.45 17.96
N GLY A 154 -18.28 -21.01 19.14
CA GLY A 154 -19.15 -20.75 20.29
C GLY A 154 -20.03 -19.49 20.16
N THR A 155 -20.49 -19.19 18.95
CA THR A 155 -21.33 -18.02 18.61
C THR A 155 -22.78 -18.46 18.38
N PRO A 156 -23.78 -17.56 18.39
CA PRO A 156 -25.20 -17.94 18.36
C PRO A 156 -25.62 -18.85 17.20
N ASP A 157 -24.99 -18.70 16.03
CA ASP A 157 -25.27 -19.51 14.83
C ASP A 157 -24.09 -20.38 14.38
N GLY A 158 -23.06 -20.49 15.22
CA GLY A 158 -21.84 -21.25 14.95
C GLY A 158 -20.87 -20.59 13.98
N THR A 159 -21.20 -19.46 13.35
CA THR A 159 -20.31 -18.76 12.42
C THR A 159 -19.58 -17.58 13.07
N ALA A 160 -18.47 -17.15 12.46
CA ALA A 160 -17.66 -16.08 13.01
C ALA A 160 -18.42 -14.74 13.06
N VAL A 161 -18.27 -14.00 14.17
CA VAL A 161 -18.89 -12.68 14.39
C VAL A 161 -17.85 -11.58 14.21
N ARG A 162 -18.21 -10.55 13.45
CA ARG A 162 -17.36 -9.39 13.14
C ARG A 162 -18.15 -8.10 13.28
N ASP A 163 -17.49 -7.05 13.74
CA ASP A 163 -18.03 -5.69 13.69
C ASP A 163 -17.82 -5.10 12.29
N TYR A 164 -18.90 -5.02 11.53
CA TYR A 164 -18.94 -4.41 10.20
C TYR A 164 -19.33 -2.94 10.34
N VAL A 165 -18.50 -2.05 9.80
CA VAL A 165 -18.70 -0.60 9.87
C VAL A 165 -18.79 -0.04 8.46
N HIS A 166 -19.72 0.88 8.22
CA HIS A 166 -19.90 1.45 6.89
C HIS A 166 -18.70 2.28 6.46
N VAL A 167 -18.28 2.15 5.21
CA VAL A 167 -17.08 2.82 4.68
C VAL A 167 -17.16 4.35 4.75
N GLU A 168 -18.36 4.92 4.57
CA GLU A 168 -18.58 6.36 4.77
C GLU A 168 -18.42 6.77 6.25
N ASP A 169 -18.91 5.97 7.22
CA ASP A 169 -18.68 6.26 8.65
C ASP A 169 -17.17 6.22 8.96
N VAL A 170 -16.44 5.26 8.37
CA VAL A 170 -14.97 5.21 8.49
C VAL A 170 -14.33 6.46 7.90
N ALA A 171 -14.76 6.92 6.73
CA ALA A 171 -14.26 8.15 6.11
C ALA A 171 -14.54 9.39 6.99
N GLU A 172 -15.74 9.50 7.55
CA GLU A 172 -16.11 10.54 8.52
C GLU A 172 -15.24 10.47 9.78
N GLY A 173 -14.87 9.26 10.22
CA GLY A 173 -13.94 9.02 11.33
C GLY A 173 -12.53 9.56 11.08
N HIS A 174 -12.05 9.53 9.82
CA HIS A 174 -10.79 10.16 9.45
C HIS A 174 -10.85 11.67 9.59
N VAL A 175 -11.95 12.28 9.14
CA VAL A 175 -12.16 13.72 9.23
C VAL A 175 -12.23 14.14 10.71
N ALA A 176 -12.95 13.38 11.55
CA ALA A 176 -13.01 13.61 12.98
C ALA A 176 -11.62 13.50 13.65
N ALA A 177 -10.87 12.45 13.34
CA ALA A 177 -9.51 12.27 13.84
C ALA A 177 -8.57 13.41 13.42
N LEU A 178 -8.61 13.84 12.16
CA LEU A 178 -7.79 14.94 11.67
C LEU A 178 -8.15 16.26 12.34
N ARG A 179 -9.44 16.54 12.55
CA ARG A 179 -9.90 17.72 13.31
C ARG A 179 -9.39 17.70 14.75
N TRP A 180 -9.47 16.54 15.40
CA TRP A 180 -8.98 16.36 16.76
C TRP A 180 -7.47 16.56 16.87
N LEU A 181 -6.66 15.95 15.99
CA LEU A 181 -5.19 16.15 15.97
C LEU A 181 -4.78 17.63 15.77
N ARG A 182 -5.65 18.44 15.15
CA ARG A 182 -5.42 19.88 14.96
C ARG A 182 -5.93 20.75 16.11
N SER A 183 -6.69 20.18 17.05
CA SER A 183 -7.18 20.89 18.23
C SER A 183 -6.06 21.08 19.26
N GLU A 184 -6.30 21.93 20.27
CA GLU A 184 -5.34 22.09 21.36
C GLU A 184 -5.15 20.80 22.16
N GLU A 185 -6.22 20.02 22.33
CA GLU A 185 -6.19 18.73 23.03
C GLU A 185 -5.37 17.70 22.25
N GLY A 186 -5.66 17.48 20.97
CA GLY A 186 -4.94 16.49 20.16
C GLY A 186 -3.48 16.85 19.92
N ARG A 187 -3.11 18.14 19.98
CA ARG A 187 -1.71 18.59 19.91
C ARG A 187 -0.92 18.32 21.20
N ARG A 188 -1.59 18.13 22.33
CA ARG A 188 -0.94 17.74 23.60
C ARG A 188 -0.68 16.25 23.68
N GLU A 189 -1.40 15.46 22.89
CA GLU A 189 -1.23 14.01 22.79
C GLU A 189 -0.33 13.66 21.60
N PRO A 190 0.92 13.22 21.82
CA PRO A 190 1.86 12.95 20.72
C PRO A 190 1.36 11.82 19.81
N PHE A 191 0.80 10.76 20.42
CA PHE A 191 0.26 9.61 19.71
C PHE A 191 -1.00 9.11 20.40
N SER A 192 -2.05 8.84 19.61
CA SER A 192 -3.30 8.26 20.11
C SER A 192 -3.83 7.16 19.21
N VAL A 193 -4.52 6.19 19.81
CA VAL A 193 -5.18 5.10 19.10
C VAL A 193 -6.69 5.22 19.29
N PHE A 194 -7.46 4.94 18.23
CA PHE A 194 -8.91 4.87 18.27
C PHE A 194 -9.43 3.66 17.49
N ASN A 195 -10.39 2.95 18.06
CA ASN A 195 -11.15 1.94 17.34
C ASN A 195 -12.21 2.61 16.46
N LEU A 196 -12.28 2.21 15.18
CA LEU A 196 -13.40 2.54 14.31
C LEU A 196 -14.20 1.27 14.00
N GLY A 197 -15.33 1.14 14.68
CA GLY A 197 -16.33 0.10 14.54
C GLY A 197 -17.70 0.63 14.93
N THR A 198 -18.70 -0.24 14.98
CA THR A 198 -20.05 0.07 15.44
C THR A 198 -20.27 -0.29 16.91
N GLY A 199 -19.41 -1.18 17.45
CA GLY A 199 -19.60 -1.83 18.74
C GLY A 199 -20.66 -2.93 18.72
N ARG A 200 -21.14 -3.32 17.53
CA ARG A 200 -22.10 -4.39 17.31
C ARG A 200 -21.48 -5.43 16.38
N GLY A 201 -21.55 -6.69 16.78
CA GLY A 201 -21.09 -7.79 15.93
C GLY A 201 -22.23 -8.36 15.09
N SER A 202 -21.91 -8.76 13.86
CA SER A 202 -22.78 -9.59 13.03
C SER A 202 -22.05 -10.87 12.60
N SER A 203 -22.76 -11.99 12.60
CA SER A 203 -22.28 -13.28 12.15
C SER A 203 -22.14 -13.34 10.63
N VAL A 204 -21.51 -14.40 10.11
CA VAL A 204 -21.46 -14.62 8.66
C VAL A 204 -22.87 -14.83 8.10
N LEU A 205 -23.74 -15.59 8.79
CA LEU A 205 -25.09 -15.85 8.29
C LEU A 205 -26.00 -14.63 8.39
N GLU A 206 -25.82 -13.75 9.38
CA GLU A 206 -26.53 -12.47 9.46
C GLU A 206 -26.20 -11.58 8.25
N VAL A 207 -24.92 -11.51 7.83
CA VAL A 207 -24.53 -10.82 6.59
C VAL A 207 -25.19 -11.46 5.37
N VAL A 208 -25.23 -12.80 5.31
CA VAL A 208 -25.90 -13.48 4.21
C VAL A 208 -27.39 -13.16 4.16
N HIS A 209 -28.10 -13.23 5.29
CA HIS A 209 -29.52 -12.91 5.36
C HIS A 209 -29.81 -11.46 4.99
N ALA A 210 -28.93 -10.52 5.37
CA ALA A 210 -29.03 -9.14 4.93
C ALA A 210 -28.90 -9.01 3.40
N PHE A 211 -27.99 -9.75 2.76
CA PHE A 211 -27.89 -9.79 1.30
C PHE A 211 -29.12 -10.42 0.65
N GLU A 212 -29.65 -11.51 1.20
CA GLU A 212 -30.88 -12.14 0.69
C GLU A 212 -32.08 -11.18 0.78
N ALA A 213 -32.18 -10.42 1.87
CA ALA A 213 -33.20 -9.38 2.04
C ALA A 213 -33.04 -8.24 1.02
N ALA A 214 -31.82 -7.73 0.82
CA ALA A 214 -31.56 -6.63 -0.11
C ALA A 214 -31.69 -7.02 -1.60
N THR A 215 -31.50 -8.29 -1.93
CA THR A 215 -31.55 -8.81 -3.31
C THR A 215 -32.89 -9.45 -3.65
N GLY A 216 -33.64 -9.92 -2.65
CA GLY A 216 -34.86 -10.71 -2.84
C GLY A 216 -34.62 -12.13 -3.34
N THR A 217 -33.37 -12.60 -3.34
CA THR A 217 -32.98 -13.94 -3.82
C THR A 217 -32.08 -14.65 -2.82
N PRO A 218 -32.21 -15.98 -2.66
CA PRO A 218 -31.29 -16.76 -1.84
C PRO A 218 -29.84 -16.60 -2.31
N LEU A 219 -28.90 -16.48 -1.37
CA LEU A 219 -27.48 -16.38 -1.67
C LEU A 219 -26.88 -17.78 -1.75
N PRO A 220 -26.37 -18.23 -2.91
CA PRO A 220 -25.72 -19.53 -3.02
C PRO A 220 -24.53 -19.60 -2.08
N ARG A 221 -24.47 -20.66 -1.25
CA ARG A 221 -23.43 -20.82 -0.23
C ARG A 221 -23.15 -22.27 0.09
N ARG A 222 -21.93 -22.55 0.55
CA ARG A 222 -21.55 -23.82 1.19
C ARG A 222 -20.74 -23.59 2.46
N LEU A 223 -20.84 -24.56 3.36
CA LEU A 223 -20.01 -24.60 4.56
C LEU A 223 -18.65 -25.24 4.26
N ALA A 224 -17.61 -24.75 4.91
CA ALA A 224 -16.27 -25.32 4.90
C ALA A 224 -15.69 -25.35 6.32
N GLY A 225 -14.58 -26.07 6.49
CA GLY A 225 -13.82 -26.03 7.75
C GLY A 225 -13.37 -24.61 8.11
N ARG A 226 -13.01 -24.41 9.37
CA ARG A 226 -12.49 -23.12 9.85
C ARG A 226 -11.25 -22.70 9.05
N ARG A 227 -11.14 -21.42 8.76
CA ARG A 227 -9.91 -20.84 8.20
C ARG A 227 -8.88 -20.69 9.33
N PRO A 228 -7.65 -21.20 9.17
CA PRO A 228 -6.61 -21.06 10.20
C PRO A 228 -6.39 -19.59 10.58
N GLY A 229 -6.41 -19.30 11.88
CA GLY A 229 -6.20 -17.96 12.43
C GLY A 229 -7.46 -17.08 12.53
N ASP A 230 -8.63 -17.54 12.08
CA ASP A 230 -9.88 -16.79 12.28
C ASP A 230 -10.33 -16.82 13.74
N ALA A 231 -10.53 -15.64 14.32
CA ALA A 231 -11.15 -15.49 15.64
C ALA A 231 -12.66 -15.78 15.57
N ALA A 232 -13.23 -16.29 16.67
CA ALA A 232 -14.67 -16.51 16.77
C ALA A 232 -15.44 -15.18 16.74
N VAL A 233 -15.01 -14.20 17.54
CA VAL A 233 -15.65 -12.89 17.69
C VAL A 233 -14.59 -11.79 17.60
N ALA A 234 -14.89 -10.70 16.89
CA ALA A 234 -14.08 -9.48 16.92
C ALA A 234 -14.98 -8.25 16.80
N VAL A 235 -15.22 -7.57 17.93
CA VAL A 235 -16.10 -6.40 18.05
C VAL A 235 -15.39 -5.25 18.75
N ALA A 236 -15.67 -4.01 18.34
CA ALA A 236 -15.01 -2.83 18.90
C ALA A 236 -15.65 -2.40 20.22
N ASP A 237 -14.84 -1.94 21.17
CA ASP A 237 -15.30 -0.92 22.10
C ASP A 237 -15.06 0.45 21.46
N VAL A 238 -16.13 1.21 21.26
CA VAL A 238 -16.14 2.49 20.52
C VAL A 238 -16.26 3.72 21.43
N ARG A 239 -16.20 3.52 22.76
CA ARG A 239 -16.38 4.62 23.74
C ARG A 239 -15.38 5.75 23.54
N LYS A 240 -14.10 5.42 23.36
CA LYS A 240 -13.04 6.41 23.19
C LYS A 240 -13.25 7.27 21.93
N ALA A 241 -13.59 6.65 20.80
CA ALA A 241 -13.87 7.40 19.57
C ALA A 241 -15.07 8.35 19.74
N ARG A 242 -16.12 7.90 20.43
CA ARG A 242 -17.29 8.73 20.73
C ARG A 242 -16.96 9.91 21.65
N GLU A 243 -16.23 9.65 22.73
CA GLU A 243 -15.95 10.63 23.78
C GLU A 243 -14.88 11.64 23.37
N VAL A 244 -13.85 11.21 22.64
CA VAL A 244 -12.69 12.05 22.29
C VAL A 244 -12.83 12.66 20.89
N LEU A 245 -13.27 11.88 19.90
CA LEU A 245 -13.40 12.38 18.52
C LEU A 245 -14.78 12.97 18.24
N GLY A 246 -15.77 12.76 19.12
CA GLY A 246 -17.16 13.05 18.82
C GLY A 246 -17.71 12.21 17.67
N TRP A 247 -17.13 11.04 17.41
CA TRP A 247 -17.46 10.18 16.29
C TRP A 247 -18.14 8.89 16.74
N GLN A 248 -19.20 8.51 16.04
CA GLN A 248 -19.85 7.22 16.18
C GLN A 248 -20.40 6.79 14.82
N ALA A 249 -20.28 5.50 14.49
CA ALA A 249 -20.91 4.95 13.29
C ALA A 249 -22.44 5.16 13.35
N SER A 250 -23.00 5.60 12.24
CA SER A 250 -24.42 5.96 12.13
C SER A 250 -25.22 4.98 11.28
N ARG A 251 -24.53 4.16 10.47
CA ARG A 251 -25.10 3.23 9.51
C ARG A 251 -24.98 1.79 10.01
N ASP A 252 -26.00 0.98 9.79
CA ASP A 252 -26.07 -0.41 10.25
C ASP A 252 -25.73 -1.44 9.15
N LEU A 253 -25.89 -2.72 9.45
CA LEU A 253 -25.61 -3.80 8.49
C LEU A 253 -26.50 -3.72 7.24
N THR A 254 -27.74 -3.27 7.38
CA THR A 254 -28.68 -3.08 6.27
C THR A 254 -28.13 -2.02 5.33
N ASP A 255 -27.74 -0.85 5.87
CA ASP A 255 -27.15 0.24 5.08
C ASP A 255 -25.89 -0.22 4.33
N ILE A 256 -25.03 -1.00 5.00
CA ILE A 256 -23.81 -1.59 4.42
C ILE A 256 -24.14 -2.46 3.22
N VAL A 257 -25.10 -3.36 3.35
CA VAL A 257 -25.44 -4.32 2.30
C VAL A 257 -26.18 -3.62 1.16
N GLU A 258 -27.10 -2.71 1.45
CA GLU A 258 -27.85 -1.98 0.44
C GLU A 258 -26.95 -1.07 -0.40
N SER A 259 -26.00 -0.35 0.22
CA SER A 259 -25.06 0.49 -0.50
C SER A 259 -24.08 -0.34 -1.35
N ALA A 260 -23.55 -1.44 -0.81
CA ALA A 260 -22.73 -2.40 -1.55
C ALA A 260 -23.48 -2.97 -2.77
N TRP A 261 -24.75 -3.36 -2.58
CA TRP A 261 -25.58 -3.88 -3.66
C TRP A 261 -25.94 -2.82 -4.69
N LEU A 262 -26.21 -1.58 -4.28
CA LEU A 262 -26.43 -0.46 -5.18
C LEU A 262 -25.19 -0.22 -6.07
N PHE A 263 -24.01 -0.23 -5.46
CA PHE A 263 -22.74 -0.13 -6.20
C PHE A 263 -22.56 -1.27 -7.21
N GLN A 264 -22.77 -2.52 -6.81
CA GLN A 264 -22.66 -3.68 -7.71
C GLN A 264 -23.63 -3.62 -8.89
N LYS A 265 -24.87 -3.16 -8.66
CA LYS A 265 -25.86 -3.00 -9.74
C LYS A 265 -25.45 -1.93 -10.74
N ARG A 266 -24.86 -0.82 -10.27
CA ARG A 266 -24.41 0.27 -11.14
C ARG A 266 -23.08 -0.03 -11.83
N ASN A 267 -22.23 -0.83 -11.19
CA ASN A 267 -20.88 -1.15 -11.65
C ASN A 267 -20.70 -2.68 -11.74
N PRO A 268 -21.41 -3.36 -12.65
CA PRO A 268 -21.41 -4.83 -12.71
C PRO A 268 -20.02 -5.41 -12.98
N LYS A 269 -19.12 -4.62 -13.58
CA LYS A 269 -17.72 -4.98 -13.86
C LYS A 269 -16.71 -4.24 -12.96
N GLY A 270 -17.18 -3.59 -11.88
CA GLY A 270 -16.40 -2.64 -11.10
C GLY A 270 -15.98 -1.42 -11.93
N PHE A 271 -14.86 -0.81 -11.57
CA PHE A 271 -14.21 0.22 -12.38
C PHE A 271 -13.41 -0.44 -13.52
N ALA A 272 -14.10 -1.12 -14.44
CA ALA A 272 -13.44 -1.47 -15.69
C ALA A 272 -12.93 -0.15 -16.29
N ALA A 273 -11.63 -0.08 -16.59
CA ALA A 273 -11.10 0.99 -17.40
C ALA A 273 -12.00 1.07 -18.64
N GLU A 274 -12.52 2.26 -18.96
CA GLU A 274 -12.81 2.51 -20.36
C GLU A 274 -11.54 2.08 -21.10
N GLU A 275 -11.67 1.12 -22.01
CA GLU A 275 -10.69 1.04 -23.08
C GLU A 275 -10.83 2.38 -23.79
N GLU A 276 -10.13 3.41 -23.30
CA GLU A 276 -9.68 4.48 -24.14
C GLU A 276 -8.98 3.76 -25.29
N THR A 277 -9.69 3.68 -26.42
CA THR A 277 -9.11 3.38 -27.72
C THR A 277 -7.78 4.10 -27.75
N SER A 278 -6.70 3.31 -27.75
CA SER A 278 -5.32 3.77 -27.82
C SER A 278 -5.13 4.54 -29.12
N ALA A 279 -5.59 5.78 -29.15
CA ALA A 279 -5.21 6.79 -30.09
C ALA A 279 -4.05 7.55 -29.45
N ALA A 280 -2.87 6.94 -29.59
CA ALA A 280 -1.57 7.60 -29.54
C ALA A 280 -1.30 8.54 -28.35
N LEU A 281 -1.04 7.96 -27.17
CA LEU A 281 0.01 8.49 -26.30
C LEU A 281 1.25 7.63 -26.53
N GLN A 282 1.98 7.97 -27.60
CA GLN A 282 3.38 7.57 -27.71
C GLN A 282 4.12 8.15 -26.49
N PRO A 283 4.97 7.38 -25.78
CA PRO A 283 5.85 7.98 -24.79
C PRO A 283 6.67 9.09 -25.48
N PRO A 284 6.92 10.23 -24.82
CA PRO A 284 7.75 11.26 -25.41
C PRO A 284 9.09 10.60 -25.78
N GLN A 285 9.41 10.62 -27.07
CA GLN A 285 10.76 10.32 -27.55
C GLN A 285 11.67 11.50 -27.19
N GLU A 286 11.86 11.77 -25.90
CA GLU A 286 12.92 12.67 -25.48
C GLU A 286 14.23 11.90 -25.48
N LYS A 287 15.12 12.31 -26.39
CA LYS A 287 16.54 11.98 -26.33
C LYS A 287 17.10 12.61 -25.06
N VAL A 288 17.24 11.82 -24.00
CA VAL A 288 17.95 12.27 -22.80
C VAL A 288 19.44 12.37 -23.15
N ALA A 289 19.95 13.60 -23.28
CA ALA A 289 21.38 13.86 -23.36
C ALA A 289 21.98 13.74 -21.95
N LEU A 290 23.05 12.96 -21.81
CA LEU A 290 23.82 12.91 -20.57
C LEU A 290 24.63 14.22 -20.41
N PRO A 291 24.86 14.69 -19.18
CA PRO A 291 25.73 15.86 -18.91
C PRO A 291 27.15 15.64 -19.48
N GLU A 292 27.72 16.67 -20.12
CA GLU A 292 29.02 16.60 -20.83
C GLU A 292 30.21 16.22 -19.92
N ASP A 293 30.06 16.42 -18.62
CA ASP A 293 31.02 16.18 -17.56
C ASP A 293 31.21 14.69 -17.21
N LEU A 294 30.36 13.78 -17.74
CA LEU A 294 30.56 12.33 -17.63
C LEU A 294 31.59 11.76 -18.62
N LEU A 295 32.01 12.54 -19.64
CA LEU A 295 32.71 12.02 -20.81
C LEU A 295 34.25 12.18 -20.80
N SER A 296 34.84 12.77 -19.76
CA SER A 296 36.29 13.05 -19.73
C SER A 296 37.15 12.08 -18.90
N ALA A 297 36.58 11.02 -18.33
CA ALA A 297 37.22 10.37 -17.18
C ALA A 297 37.90 9.02 -17.52
N ARG A 298 39.22 8.96 -17.23
CA ARG A 298 40.13 7.78 -17.32
C ARG A 298 39.63 6.58 -16.48
N PRO A 299 40.20 5.36 -16.62
CA PRO A 299 39.69 4.09 -16.04
C PRO A 299 39.44 4.03 -14.51
N GLY A 300 39.74 5.07 -13.74
CA GLY A 300 39.32 5.25 -12.34
C GLY A 300 37.90 5.83 -12.16
N ALA A 301 37.20 6.17 -13.25
CA ALA A 301 35.93 6.89 -13.26
C ALA A 301 34.66 6.06 -13.01
N LEU A 302 34.80 4.81 -12.57
CA LEU A 302 33.65 3.99 -12.18
C LEU A 302 33.04 4.43 -10.83
N ARG A 303 33.75 5.23 -10.02
CA ARG A 303 33.27 5.75 -8.74
C ARG A 303 32.18 6.83 -8.89
N PRO A 304 32.29 7.84 -9.78
CA PRO A 304 31.23 8.82 -10.02
C PRO A 304 29.92 8.21 -10.52
N LEU A 305 29.94 7.25 -11.45
CA LEU A 305 28.74 6.59 -11.95
C LEU A 305 28.04 5.76 -10.86
N ALA A 306 28.82 5.01 -10.08
CA ALA A 306 28.30 4.30 -8.90
C ALA A 306 27.80 5.26 -7.81
N LYS A 307 28.39 6.46 -7.69
CA LYS A 307 27.95 7.52 -6.76
C LYS A 307 26.66 8.19 -7.24
N ALA A 308 26.50 8.44 -8.54
CA ALA A 308 25.29 8.99 -9.14
C ALA A 308 24.11 8.00 -9.07
N LEU A 309 24.37 6.71 -9.31
CA LEU A 309 23.39 5.62 -9.13
C LEU A 309 23.02 5.43 -7.65
N ARG A 310 23.98 5.55 -6.71
CA ARG A 310 23.70 5.54 -5.25
C ARG A 310 23.01 6.80 -4.74
N ALA A 311 23.18 7.94 -5.42
CA ALA A 311 22.54 9.21 -5.09
C ALA A 311 21.12 9.35 -5.65
N GLY A 312 20.58 8.33 -6.33
CA GLY A 312 19.22 8.33 -6.84
C GLY A 312 18.99 9.24 -8.06
N LEU A 313 20.06 9.67 -8.75
CA LEU A 313 19.97 10.53 -9.95
C LEU A 313 19.48 9.79 -11.20
N VAL A 314 19.20 8.48 -11.10
CA VAL A 314 18.48 7.70 -12.09
C VAL A 314 17.19 7.23 -11.43
N GLN A 315 16.06 7.79 -11.84
CA GLN A 315 14.75 7.37 -11.34
C GLN A 315 14.52 5.87 -11.62
N GLY A 316 14.21 5.10 -10.56
CA GLY A 316 13.74 3.72 -10.67
C GLY A 316 14.73 2.61 -10.26
N ALA A 317 15.95 2.93 -9.82
CA ALA A 317 16.90 1.90 -9.36
C ALA A 317 17.05 1.90 -7.83
N LEU A 318 16.67 0.80 -7.18
CA LEU A 318 17.02 0.55 -5.78
C LEU A 318 18.54 0.24 -5.67
N PRO A 319 19.28 0.83 -4.70
CA PRO A 319 20.73 0.65 -4.57
C PRO A 319 21.19 -0.80 -4.30
N SER A 320 20.28 -1.71 -3.94
CA SER A 320 20.55 -3.08 -3.52
C SER A 320 20.79 -4.07 -4.67
N CYS A 321 20.58 -3.66 -5.93
CA CYS A 321 20.57 -4.60 -7.06
C CYS A 321 21.82 -4.54 -7.95
N LEU A 322 22.87 -3.81 -7.56
CA LEU A 322 24.05 -3.59 -8.40
C LEU A 322 25.17 -4.60 -8.11
N HIS A 323 25.22 -5.70 -8.87
CA HIS A 323 26.37 -6.62 -8.87
C HIS A 323 27.36 -6.25 -9.97
N VAL A 324 28.61 -5.94 -9.61
CA VAL A 324 29.72 -5.69 -10.54
C VAL A 324 30.62 -6.93 -10.55
N HIS A 325 30.62 -7.68 -11.65
CA HIS A 325 31.55 -8.80 -11.82
C HIS A 325 32.84 -8.34 -12.53
N ARG A 326 34.01 -8.73 -12.00
CA ARG A 326 35.28 -8.70 -12.73
C ARG A 326 35.49 -10.06 -13.39
N GLY A 327 35.14 -10.19 -14.67
CA GLY A 327 35.60 -11.27 -15.54
C GLY A 327 36.96 -10.92 -16.15
N GLY A 328 37.83 -11.91 -16.35
CA GLY A 328 39.26 -11.74 -16.69
C GLY A 328 39.59 -10.95 -17.97
N ASP A 329 40.86 -10.56 -18.05
CA ASP A 329 41.68 -9.96 -19.13
C ASP A 329 41.11 -8.88 -20.08
N ARG A 330 39.86 -8.44 -19.90
CA ARG A 330 39.34 -7.17 -20.42
C ARG A 330 38.42 -6.52 -19.38
N PRO A 331 38.47 -5.19 -19.18
CA PRO A 331 37.66 -4.53 -18.15
C PRO A 331 36.21 -4.38 -18.63
N THR A 332 35.46 -5.47 -18.70
CA THR A 332 34.00 -5.42 -18.90
C THR A 332 33.34 -5.35 -17.53
N ALA A 333 32.85 -4.16 -17.16
CA ALA A 333 31.95 -4.01 -16.03
C ALA A 333 30.53 -4.35 -16.50
N ALA A 334 30.07 -5.56 -16.23
CA ALA A 334 28.66 -5.92 -16.41
C ALA A 334 27.91 -5.54 -15.11
N ALA A 335 26.88 -4.71 -15.24
CA ALA A 335 25.89 -4.50 -14.19
C ALA A 335 24.60 -5.23 -14.61
N THR A 336 24.04 -6.01 -13.70
CA THR A 336 22.72 -6.64 -13.88
C THR A 336 21.76 -5.98 -12.90
N LEU A 337 20.75 -5.27 -13.40
CA LEU A 337 19.62 -4.85 -12.56
C LEU A 337 18.67 -6.03 -12.45
N GLN A 338 18.59 -6.61 -11.25
CA GLN A 338 17.54 -7.57 -10.90
C GLN A 338 16.47 -6.84 -10.09
N ASP A 339 15.25 -6.83 -10.60
CA ASP A 339 14.05 -6.57 -9.83
C ASP A 339 13.29 -7.92 -9.74
N PRO A 340 13.08 -8.48 -8.53
CA PRO A 340 12.36 -9.73 -8.36
C PRO A 340 10.90 -9.69 -8.85
N ALA A 341 10.31 -8.49 -8.95
CA ALA A 341 8.91 -8.31 -9.37
C ALA A 341 8.76 -8.07 -10.88
N SER A 342 9.77 -7.56 -11.57
CA SER A 342 9.70 -7.36 -13.03
C SER A 342 10.34 -8.52 -13.79
N ARG A 343 9.60 -9.02 -14.80
CA ARG A 343 10.04 -10.05 -15.75
C ARG A 343 11.15 -9.56 -16.72
N ILE A 344 11.90 -8.54 -16.33
CA ILE A 344 12.78 -7.75 -17.19
C ILE A 344 14.17 -7.67 -16.55
N ALA A 345 15.19 -8.11 -17.28
CA ALA A 345 16.59 -7.89 -16.91
C ALA A 345 17.28 -6.96 -17.91
N TYR A 346 18.17 -6.10 -17.40
CA TYR A 346 19.02 -5.22 -18.20
C TYR A 346 20.48 -5.65 -18.08
N GLY A 347 21.12 -5.90 -19.22
CA GLY A 347 22.57 -6.10 -19.31
C GLY A 347 23.22 -4.89 -19.99
N VAL A 348 24.30 -4.38 -19.39
CA VAL A 348 25.12 -3.31 -19.98
C VAL A 348 26.47 -3.91 -20.41
N ASP A 349 26.79 -3.82 -21.69
CA ASP A 349 28.11 -4.17 -22.26
C ASP A 349 28.81 -2.90 -22.73
N LEU A 350 30.02 -2.68 -22.22
CA LEU A 350 30.86 -1.52 -22.51
C LEU A 350 32.01 -1.97 -23.41
N GLY A 351 31.82 -1.82 -24.72
CA GLY A 351 32.84 -2.11 -25.73
C GLY A 351 33.10 -0.88 -26.60
N GLY A 352 34.18 -0.15 -26.36
CA GLY A 352 34.54 1.04 -27.14
C GLY A 352 33.57 2.21 -26.98
N SER A 353 33.21 2.89 -28.07
CA SER A 353 32.35 4.09 -28.11
C SER A 353 30.85 3.79 -28.10
N THR A 354 30.44 2.59 -27.68
CA THR A 354 29.05 2.11 -27.83
C THR A 354 28.54 1.57 -26.50
N LEU A 355 27.44 2.15 -26.00
CA LEU A 355 26.69 1.62 -24.87
C LEU A 355 25.66 0.63 -25.42
N ARG A 356 25.74 -0.65 -25.03
CA ARG A 356 24.70 -1.64 -25.38
C ARG A 356 23.82 -1.90 -24.17
N VAL A 357 22.52 -1.68 -24.34
CA VAL A 357 21.49 -2.06 -23.37
C VAL A 357 20.67 -3.19 -23.96
N VAL A 358 20.71 -4.37 -23.32
CA VAL A 358 19.90 -5.53 -23.73
C VAL A 358 18.74 -5.69 -22.75
N ARG A 359 17.51 -5.51 -23.25
CA ARG A 359 16.28 -5.86 -22.53
C ARG A 359 15.97 -7.34 -22.75
N VAL A 360 15.93 -8.12 -21.68
CA VAL A 360 15.56 -9.54 -21.71
C VAL A 360 14.22 -9.72 -21.03
N GLU A 361 13.23 -10.17 -21.79
CA GLU A 361 11.91 -10.53 -21.24
C GLU A 361 11.86 -12.04 -20.96
N ARG A 362 11.52 -12.40 -19.72
CA ARG A 362 11.40 -13.79 -19.27
C ARG A 362 9.97 -14.14 -18.91
N GLU A 363 9.50 -15.28 -19.40
CA GLU A 363 8.49 -16.08 -18.71
C GLU A 363 9.20 -17.24 -18.01
N VAL A 364 8.53 -17.86 -17.03
CA VAL A 364 9.12 -18.89 -16.16
C VAL A 364 9.97 -19.89 -16.97
N ASN A 365 11.29 -19.83 -16.75
CA ASN A 365 12.34 -20.64 -17.38
C ASN A 365 12.53 -20.56 -18.92
N ARG A 366 12.03 -19.51 -19.60
CA ARG A 366 12.28 -19.30 -21.04
C ARG A 366 12.47 -17.83 -21.41
N VAL A 367 13.47 -17.54 -22.26
CA VAL A 367 13.66 -16.20 -22.86
C VAL A 367 12.66 -16.04 -24.01
N VAL A 368 11.82 -15.01 -23.94
CA VAL A 368 10.69 -14.81 -24.88
C VAL A 368 11.00 -13.73 -25.92
N GLY A 369 11.94 -12.82 -25.63
CA GLY A 369 12.39 -11.82 -26.59
C GLY A 369 13.65 -11.08 -26.14
N THR A 370 14.46 -10.68 -27.12
CA THR A 370 15.59 -9.77 -26.94
C THR A 370 15.39 -8.54 -27.81
N LYS A 371 15.32 -7.36 -27.20
CA LYS A 371 15.28 -6.09 -27.92
C LYS A 371 16.63 -5.39 -27.75
N ARG A 372 17.27 -5.04 -28.87
CA ARG A 372 18.57 -4.35 -28.90
C ARG A 372 18.35 -2.86 -29.09
N TYR A 373 19.08 -2.07 -28.31
CA TYR A 373 19.17 -0.63 -28.48
C TYR A 373 20.64 -0.28 -28.69
N ASP A 374 20.97 0.14 -29.91
CA ASP A 374 22.31 0.65 -30.24
C ASP A 374 22.30 2.17 -30.06
N MET A 375 23.01 2.67 -29.05
CA MET A 375 23.20 4.10 -28.84
C MET A 375 24.55 4.53 -29.43
N VAL A 376 24.50 5.38 -30.45
CA VAL A 376 25.70 5.96 -31.09
C VAL A 376 26.11 7.21 -30.32
N VAL A 377 27.33 7.21 -29.78
CA VAL A 377 27.94 8.37 -29.11
C VAL A 377 28.65 9.22 -30.16
N PRO A 378 28.36 10.54 -30.30
CA PRO A 378 29.08 11.41 -31.23
C PRO A 378 30.56 11.58 -30.84
N ALA A 379 31.44 11.66 -31.83
CA ALA A 379 32.89 11.82 -31.66
C ALA A 379 33.29 13.23 -31.12
N PRO A 380 34.47 13.39 -30.50
CA PRO A 380 34.82 14.61 -29.76
C PRO A 380 35.27 15.77 -30.67
N LEU A 381 34.86 16.99 -30.35
CA LEU A 381 35.49 18.22 -30.83
C LEU A 381 36.81 18.45 -30.07
N LYS A 382 37.90 18.71 -30.79
CA LYS A 382 39.25 18.96 -30.25
C LYS A 382 39.26 20.18 -29.32
N ALA A 383 39.86 20.03 -28.15
CA ALA A 383 40.10 21.11 -27.21
C ALA A 383 41.10 22.16 -27.76
N PRO A 384 40.90 23.46 -27.51
CA PRO A 384 41.98 24.41 -27.41
C PRO A 384 42.54 24.42 -25.98
N THR A 385 43.85 24.25 -25.88
CA THR A 385 44.65 24.42 -24.68
C THR A 385 44.59 25.85 -24.14
N ALA A 386 44.26 26.03 -22.86
CA ALA A 386 44.64 27.20 -22.07
C ALA A 386 44.79 26.80 -20.59
N ARG A 387 45.71 27.49 -19.92
CA ARG A 387 46.39 27.11 -18.67
C ARG A 387 45.50 27.29 -17.43
N ALA A 388 45.90 26.59 -16.36
CA ALA A 388 45.59 26.94 -15.00
C ALA A 388 46.05 28.39 -14.72
N ASP A 389 45.32 29.08 -13.85
CA ASP A 389 45.42 30.51 -13.52
C ASP A 389 44.39 31.37 -14.28
N ASP A 390 43.12 31.29 -13.86
CA ASP A 390 42.15 32.41 -13.79
C ASP A 390 40.79 31.88 -13.28
N LEU A 391 40.08 32.72 -12.54
CA LEU A 391 38.75 32.55 -11.90
C LEU A 391 38.73 32.22 -10.41
N PHE A 392 39.34 33.15 -9.66
CA PHE A 392 38.67 33.85 -8.57
C PHE A 392 37.33 34.49 -9.01
N ASP A 393 36.48 34.75 -8.01
CA ASP A 393 35.32 35.68 -7.96
C ASP A 393 33.90 35.15 -8.25
N PHE A 394 33.07 35.23 -7.18
CA PHE A 394 31.66 35.67 -7.04
C PHE A 394 30.66 35.33 -8.19
N ILE A 395 29.47 34.75 -7.97
CA ILE A 395 28.36 35.06 -7.03
C ILE A 395 27.59 33.78 -6.72
#